data_AF-A0A0G1FH04-F1
#
_entry.id   AF-A0A0G1FH04-F1
#
_cell.length_a   1.000
_cell.length_b   1.000
_cell.length_c   1.000
_cell.angle_alpha   90.00
_cell.angle_beta   90.00
_cell.angle_gamma   90.00
#
_symmetry.space_group_name_H-M   'P 1'
#
loop_
_entity.id
_entity.type
_entity.pdbx_description
1 polymer ?
#
loop_
_entity_poly.entity_id
_entity_poly.type
_entity_poly.pdbx_seq_one_letter_code
_entity_poly.pdbx_strand_id
1 'polypeptide(L)'
;LNTGFVLAAELKAVILKSQLLMEQDLIKKIRESGKVKYLALTGIFTNAKQPLTDILVVGKVDRSVLVRAIERFQREVGKEVNYTLLSLREYNERRGLGDKFLLGILNSPQMVVVDELNEP
;
A
#
# COMPACT_ATOMS: atom_id res chain seq x y z
N LEU A 1 10.64 12.51 -40.43
CA LEU A 1 11.02 12.11 -39.05
C LEU A 1 10.25 13.02 -38.11
N ASN A 2 9.25 12.50 -37.40
CA ASN A 2 8.32 13.34 -36.61
C ASN A 2 8.90 13.55 -35.20
N THR A 3 9.52 14.70 -34.96
CA THR A 3 10.32 15.05 -33.78
C THR A 3 9.53 15.69 -32.63
N GLY A 4 8.23 15.46 -32.50
CA GLY A 4 7.40 16.25 -31.59
C GLY A 4 6.24 15.50 -30.94
N PHE A 5 6.53 14.46 -30.16
CA PHE A 5 5.51 13.86 -29.29
C PHE A 5 5.39 14.64 -27.95
N VAL A 6 5.22 15.97 -28.03
CA VAL A 6 4.99 16.84 -26.85
C VAL A 6 3.80 16.32 -26.03
N LEU A 7 2.76 15.83 -26.71
CA LEU A 7 1.59 15.18 -26.12
C LEU A 7 1.90 13.92 -25.31
N ALA A 8 2.96 13.15 -25.62
CA ALA A 8 3.26 11.93 -24.86
C ALA A 8 3.80 12.25 -23.46
N ALA A 9 4.56 13.33 -23.32
CA ALA A 9 5.05 13.79 -22.03
C ALA A 9 3.90 14.29 -21.15
N GLU A 10 2.99 15.08 -21.72
CA GLU A 10 1.80 15.58 -21.03
C GLU A 10 0.85 14.46 -20.64
N LEU A 11 0.56 13.53 -21.56
CA LEU A 11 -0.29 12.37 -21.28
C LEU A 11 0.32 11.49 -20.18
N LYS A 12 1.63 11.24 -20.23
CA LYS A 12 2.34 10.51 -19.18
C LYS A 12 2.23 11.22 -17.83
N ALA A 13 2.42 12.54 -17.80
CA ALA A 13 2.27 13.33 -16.57
C ALA A 13 0.85 13.27 -15.99
N VAL A 14 -0.19 13.32 -16.85
CA VAL A 14 -1.59 13.18 -16.42
C VAL A 14 -1.85 11.80 -15.82
N ILE A 15 -1.36 10.73 -16.45
CA ILE A 15 -1.51 9.36 -15.94
C ILE A 15 -0.83 9.20 -14.57
N LEU A 16 0.42 9.67 -14.44
CA LEU A 16 1.16 9.61 -13.17
C LEU A 16 0.45 10.41 -12.06
N LYS A 17 -0.07 11.59 -12.38
CA LYS A 17 -0.82 12.41 -11.43
C LYS A 17 -2.12 11.73 -11.00
N SER A 18 -2.83 11.09 -11.93
CA SER A 18 -4.03 10.32 -11.61
C SER A 18 -3.72 9.16 -10.65
N GLN A 19 -2.64 8.40 -10.92
CA GLN A 19 -2.18 7.32 -10.04
C GLN A 19 -1.88 7.83 -8.63
N LEU A 20 -1.12 8.92 -8.52
CA LEU A 20 -0.79 9.53 -7.22
C LEU A 20 -2.05 9.94 -6.44
N LEU A 21 -3.05 10.52 -7.11
CA LEU A 21 -4.31 10.92 -6.47
C LEU A 21 -5.10 9.71 -5.95
N MET A 22 -5.14 8.62 -6.72
CA MET A 22 -5.79 7.37 -6.30
C MET A 22 -5.08 6.77 -5.08
N GLU A 23 -3.74 6.76 -5.08
CA GLU A 23 -2.94 6.28 -3.94
C GLU A 23 -3.17 7.12 -2.67
N GLN A 24 -3.19 8.45 -2.80
CA GLN A 24 -3.45 9.36 -1.69
C GLN A 24 -4.85 9.16 -1.11
N ASP A 25 -5.87 8.99 -1.95
CA ASP A 25 -7.25 8.74 -1.50
C ASP A 25 -7.38 7.37 -0.80
N LEU A 26 -6.71 6.33 -1.32
CA LEU A 26 -6.61 5.03 -0.66
C LEU A 26 -5.98 5.15 0.73
N ILE A 27 -4.80 5.78 0.83
CA ILE A 27 -4.09 6.00 2.09
C ILE A 27 -4.98 6.71 3.10
N LYS A 28 -5.65 7.79 2.67
CA LYS A 28 -6.57 8.57 3.50
C LYS A 28 -7.68 7.68 4.08
N LYS A 29 -8.34 6.89 3.25
CA LYS A 29 -9.43 5.99 3.68
C LYS A 29 -8.96 4.86 4.59
N ILE A 30 -7.75 4.33 4.36
CA ILE A 30 -7.14 3.36 5.27
C ILE A 30 -6.91 4.01 6.65
N ARG A 31 -6.40 5.24 6.71
CA ARG A 31 -6.21 5.95 7.98
C ARG A 31 -7.53 6.29 8.68
N GLU A 32 -8.59 6.58 7.92
CA GLU A 32 -9.93 6.80 8.46
C GLU A 32 -10.58 5.52 9.01
N SER A 33 -10.08 4.34 8.63
CA SER A 33 -10.61 3.06 9.14
C SER A 33 -10.30 2.79 10.61
N GLY A 34 -9.38 3.54 11.24
CA GLY A 34 -9.11 3.42 12.67
C GLY A 34 -7.67 3.81 13.05
N LYS A 35 -7.16 3.25 14.14
CA LYS A 35 -5.80 3.54 14.61
C LYS A 35 -4.78 2.67 13.87
N VAL A 36 -4.22 3.23 12.80
CA VAL A 36 -3.14 2.63 12.01
C VAL A 36 -1.79 3.00 12.65
N LYS A 37 -1.04 1.99 13.09
CA LYS A 37 0.31 2.15 13.66
C LYS A 37 1.41 1.93 12.62
N TYR A 38 1.13 1.15 11.60
CA TYR A 38 2.05 0.96 10.48
C TYR A 38 1.25 0.77 9.20
N LEU A 39 1.70 1.44 8.15
CA LEU A 39 1.15 1.30 6.81
C LEU A 39 2.30 1.28 5.81
N ALA A 40 2.44 0.18 5.09
CA ALA A 40 3.37 0.07 3.98
C ALA A 40 2.65 -0.35 2.70
N LEU A 41 3.04 0.28 1.60
CA LEU A 41 2.61 -0.05 0.25
C LEU A 41 3.74 -0.78 -0.46
N THR A 42 3.46 -1.97 -0.97
CA THR A 42 4.40 -2.89 -1.62
C THR A 42 3.91 -3.18 -3.03
N GLY A 43 4.17 -4.39 -3.56
CA GLY A 43 3.55 -4.92 -4.76
C GLY A 43 3.24 -3.92 -5.86
N ILE A 44 1.98 -3.74 -6.21
CA ILE A 44 1.57 -2.85 -7.33
C ILE A 44 2.00 -1.37 -7.20
N PHE A 45 2.35 -0.92 -5.99
CA PHE A 45 2.85 0.45 -5.72
C PHE A 45 4.36 0.55 -5.87
N THR A 46 5.04 -0.58 -6.08
CA THR A 46 6.49 -0.69 -6.17
C THR A 46 6.86 -1.54 -7.38
N ASN A 47 8.16 -1.72 -7.64
CA ASN A 47 8.62 -2.60 -8.71
C ASN A 47 8.95 -4.02 -8.20
N ALA A 48 8.22 -4.47 -7.16
CA ALA A 48 8.40 -5.79 -6.57
C ALA A 48 7.96 -6.88 -7.57
N LYS A 49 8.86 -7.81 -7.90
CA LYS A 49 8.61 -8.82 -8.94
C LYS A 49 7.63 -9.93 -8.51
N GLN A 50 7.55 -10.23 -7.22
CA GLN A 50 6.69 -11.26 -6.63
C GLN A 50 6.30 -10.83 -5.21
N PRO A 51 5.45 -9.80 -5.08
CA PRO A 51 5.07 -9.30 -3.77
C PRO A 51 4.22 -10.31 -3.01
N LEU A 52 4.52 -10.50 -1.72
CA LEU A 52 3.70 -11.31 -0.82
C LEU A 52 2.37 -10.61 -0.46
N THR A 53 2.35 -9.29 -0.54
CA THR A 53 1.18 -8.43 -0.33
C THR A 53 1.40 -7.12 -1.07
N ASP A 54 0.34 -6.37 -1.36
CA ASP A 54 0.39 -5.02 -1.92
C ASP A 54 0.27 -3.95 -0.83
N ILE A 55 -0.38 -4.28 0.29
CA ILE A 55 -0.63 -3.37 1.40
C ILE A 55 -0.46 -4.11 2.72
N LEU A 56 0.42 -3.62 3.59
CA LEU A 56 0.52 -4.08 4.98
C LEU A 56 -0.05 -3.00 5.91
N VAL A 57 -1.07 -3.37 6.68
CA VAL A 57 -1.66 -2.52 7.73
C VAL A 57 -1.44 -3.18 9.08
N VAL A 58 -0.85 -2.44 10.03
CA VAL A 58 -0.77 -2.85 11.44
C VAL A 58 -1.52 -1.86 12.29
N GLY A 59 -2.47 -2.33 13.10
CA GLY A 59 -3.22 -1.44 13.99
C GLY A 59 -4.57 -2.00 14.44
N LYS A 60 -5.40 -1.11 14.98
CA LYS A 60 -6.79 -1.37 15.33
C LYS A 60 -7.69 -0.61 14.37
N VAL A 61 -8.12 -1.29 13.32
CA VAL A 61 -8.97 -0.72 12.25
C VAL A 61 -10.26 -1.50 12.11
N ASP A 62 -11.30 -0.82 11.62
CA ASP A 62 -12.53 -1.44 11.17
C ASP A 62 -12.27 -2.18 9.84
N ARG A 63 -12.38 -3.51 9.89
CA ARG A 63 -12.12 -4.37 8.73
C ARG A 63 -13.06 -4.09 7.57
N SER A 64 -14.32 -3.77 7.83
CA SER A 64 -15.30 -3.49 6.79
C SER A 64 -15.01 -2.16 6.10
N VAL A 65 -14.56 -1.14 6.83
CA VAL A 65 -14.10 0.13 6.23
C VAL A 65 -12.85 -0.08 5.38
N LEU A 66 -11.86 -0.82 5.91
CA LEU A 66 -10.63 -1.15 5.17
C LEU A 66 -10.94 -1.89 3.86
N VAL A 67 -11.76 -2.95 3.92
CA VAL A 67 -12.13 -3.74 2.74
C VAL A 67 -12.82 -2.87 1.69
N ARG A 68 -13.78 -2.02 2.08
CA ARG A 68 -14.45 -1.11 1.13
C ARG A 68 -13.49 -0.12 0.48
N ALA A 69 -12.50 0.39 1.23
CA ALA A 69 -11.48 1.28 0.69
C ALA A 69 -10.65 0.58 -0.40
N ILE A 70 -10.20 -0.64 -0.11
CA ILE A 70 -9.40 -1.45 -1.04
C ILE A 70 -10.22 -1.86 -2.26
N GLU A 71 -11.47 -2.33 -2.07
CA GLU A 71 -12.36 -2.70 -3.18
C GLU A 71 -12.64 -1.53 -4.12
N ARG A 72 -12.81 -0.32 -3.59
CA ARG A 72 -12.95 0.88 -4.41
C ARG A 72 -11.69 1.14 -5.22
N PHE A 73 -10.53 1.08 -4.58
CA PHE A 73 -9.26 1.27 -5.26
C PHE A 73 -9.02 0.21 -6.35
N GLN A 74 -9.32 -1.06 -6.10
CA GLN A 74 -9.26 -2.15 -7.11
C GLN A 74 -10.07 -1.81 -8.36
N ARG A 75 -11.29 -1.26 -8.20
CA ARG A 75 -12.13 -0.83 -9.33
C ARG A 75 -11.51 0.35 -10.09
N GLU A 76 -10.85 1.27 -9.40
CA GLU A 76 -10.20 2.43 -10.00
C GLU A 76 -8.93 2.05 -10.78
N VAL A 77 -8.13 1.12 -10.27
CA VAL A 77 -6.89 0.67 -10.92
C VAL A 77 -7.08 -0.50 -11.88
N GLY A 78 -8.23 -1.17 -11.86
CA GLY A 78 -8.53 -2.33 -12.71
C GLY A 78 -7.65 -3.55 -12.42
N LYS A 79 -7.18 -3.69 -11.18
CA LYS A 79 -6.29 -4.78 -10.73
C LYS A 79 -6.73 -5.29 -9.36
N GLU A 80 -6.47 -6.56 -9.10
CA GLU A 80 -6.59 -7.12 -7.75
C GLU A 80 -5.50 -6.55 -6.84
N VAL A 81 -5.83 -6.38 -5.56
CA VAL A 81 -4.95 -5.79 -4.55
C VAL A 81 -5.00 -6.66 -3.30
N ASN A 82 -3.88 -7.32 -3.01
CA ASN A 82 -3.73 -8.18 -1.85
C ASN A 82 -3.34 -7.34 -0.64
N TYR A 83 -4.03 -7.51 0.48
CA TYR A 83 -3.70 -6.80 1.72
C TYR A 83 -3.50 -7.76 2.89
N THR A 84 -2.62 -7.34 3.79
CA THR A 84 -2.35 -7.99 5.07
C THR A 84 -2.74 -7.04 6.18
N LEU A 85 -3.70 -7.45 7.00
CA LEU A 85 -4.09 -6.72 8.21
C LEU A 85 -3.61 -7.50 9.44
N LEU A 86 -2.82 -6.86 10.29
CA LEU A 86 -2.36 -7.42 11.57
C LEU A 86 -2.74 -6.48 12.72
N SER A 87 -3.13 -7.04 13.85
CA SER A 87 -3.07 -6.31 15.10
C SER A 87 -1.61 -6.03 15.50
N LEU A 88 -1.39 -5.04 16.37
CA LEU A 88 -0.06 -4.80 16.92
C LEU A 88 0.52 -6.03 17.62
N ARG A 89 -0.33 -6.79 18.31
CA ARG A 89 0.06 -8.02 19.01
C ARG A 89 0.56 -9.07 18.02
N GLU A 90 -0.22 -9.38 16.98
CA GLU A 90 0.16 -10.36 15.95
C GLU A 90 1.43 -9.96 15.22
N TYR A 91 1.60 -8.67 14.91
CA TYR A 91 2.82 -8.16 14.30
C TYR A 91 4.04 -8.42 15.20
N ASN A 92 3.96 -8.07 16.48
CA ASN A 92 5.08 -8.26 17.42
C ASN A 92 5.39 -9.73 17.66
N GLU A 93 4.37 -10.57 17.84
CA GLU A 93 4.53 -12.02 17.99
C GLU A 93 5.21 -12.63 16.76
N ARG A 94 4.71 -12.34 15.56
CA ARG A 94 5.31 -12.82 14.30
C ARG A 94 6.73 -12.31 14.08
N ARG A 95 6.99 -11.03 14.38
CA ARG A 95 8.32 -10.44 14.25
C ARG A 95 9.31 -11.07 15.23
N GLY A 96 8.90 -11.30 16.48
CA GLY A 96 9.72 -11.95 17.50
C GLY A 96 10.04 -13.42 17.19
N LEU A 97 9.10 -14.13 16.55
CA LEU A 97 9.30 -15.52 16.12
C LEU A 97 10.04 -15.65 14.78
N GLY A 98 10.37 -14.54 14.12
CA GLY A 98 11.01 -14.56 12.81
C GLY A 98 10.11 -15.13 11.71
N ASP A 99 8.81 -14.81 11.75
CA ASP A 99 7.83 -15.24 10.75
C ASP A 99 8.29 -14.88 9.33
N LYS A 100 8.48 -15.91 8.50
CA LYS A 100 9.05 -15.76 7.15
C LYS A 100 8.19 -14.88 6.23
N PHE A 101 6.87 -14.92 6.41
CA PHE A 101 5.95 -14.11 5.61
C PHE A 101 6.09 -12.63 5.96
N LEU A 102 6.00 -12.29 7.25
CA LEU A 102 6.18 -10.90 7.70
C LEU A 102 7.56 -10.36 7.35
N LEU A 103 8.62 -11.13 7.61
CA LEU A 103 9.99 -10.72 7.23
C LEU A 103 10.14 -10.59 5.72
N GLY A 104 9.50 -11.45 4.93
CA GLY A 104 9.48 -11.35 3.47
C GLY A 104 8.84 -10.04 2.99
N ILE A 105 7.74 -9.62 3.61
CA ILE A 105 7.10 -8.32 3.32
C ILE A 105 8.03 -7.17 3.72
N LEU A 106 8.58 -7.19 4.94
CA LEU A 106 9.41 -6.12 5.47
C LEU A 106 10.74 -5.95 4.71
N ASN A 107 11.24 -7.01 4.07
CA ASN A 107 12.45 -6.97 3.25
C ASN A 107 12.17 -6.69 1.76
N SER A 108 10.90 -6.65 1.35
CA SER A 108 10.50 -6.30 -0.02
C SER A 108 10.62 -4.79 -0.23
N PRO A 109 10.83 -4.31 -1.47
CA PRO A 109 10.63 -2.90 -1.80
C PRO A 109 9.26 -2.44 -1.30
N GLN A 110 9.25 -1.37 -0.53
CA GLN A 110 8.05 -0.83 0.10
C GLN A 110 8.14 0.68 0.27
N MET A 111 7.01 1.34 0.16
CA MET A 111 6.81 2.73 0.55
C MET A 111 6.11 2.74 1.90
N VAL A 112 6.84 3.15 2.95
CA VAL A 112 6.28 3.28 4.29
C VAL A 112 5.58 4.62 4.41
N VAL A 113 4.28 4.58 4.69
CA VAL A 113 3.40 5.76 4.78
C VAL A 113 3.18 6.18 6.23
N VAL A 114 3.10 5.20 7.13
CA VAL A 114 2.98 5.40 8.58
C VAL A 114 3.93 4.43 9.27
N ASP A 115 4.72 4.93 10.22
CA ASP A 115 5.56 4.11 11.09
C ASP A 115 5.57 4.67 12.51
N GLU A 116 4.59 4.25 13.31
CA GLU A 116 4.53 4.47 14.77
C GLU A 116 5.12 3.27 15.54
N LEU A 117 5.78 2.33 14.84
CA LEU A 117 6.39 1.14 15.47
C LEU A 117 7.85 1.37 15.83
N ASN A 118 8.51 2.31 15.13
CA ASN A 118 9.90 2.70 15.34
C ASN A 118 10.04 4.12 15.92
N GLU A 119 8.99 4.69 16.52
CA GLU A 119 9.15 5.95 17.27
C GLU A 119 10.12 5.73 18.45
N PRO A 120 11.14 6.60 18.63
CA PRO A 120 12.02 6.57 19.80
C PRO A 120 11.29 6.89 21.11
#